data_AF-A0A1D2RZW3-F1
#
_entry.id   AF-A0A1D2RZW3-F1
#
_cell.length_a   1.000
_cell.length_b   1.000
_cell.length_c   1.000
_cell.angle_alpha   90.00
_cell.angle_beta   90.00
_cell.angle_gamma   90.00
#
_symmetry.space_group_name_H-M   'P 1'
#
loop_
_entity.id
_entity.type
_entity.pdbx_description
1 polymer ?
#
loop_
_entity_poly.entity_id
_entity_poly.type
_entity_poly.pdbx_seq_one_letter_code
_entity_poly.pdbx_strand_id
1 'polypeptide(L)'
;MGRPGAAAGPPPRSRTAARRSQGFTLLELLLVVSIMALATAGVSVALRDPSETQLEREAERLAALLEGARAQSRAAGVPVRWRPTPRGFQF
;
A
#
# COMPACT_ATOMS: atom_id res chain seq x y z
N MET A 1 84.49 -9.66 -9.90
CA MET A 1 83.54 -10.03 -10.97
C MET A 1 82.46 -10.89 -10.32
N GLY A 2 81.42 -10.32 -9.68
CA GLY A 2 80.13 -9.91 -10.28
C GLY A 2 79.37 -11.16 -10.77
N ARG A 3 78.25 -11.63 -10.21
CA ARG A 3 77.04 -10.94 -9.72
C ARG A 3 76.29 -11.78 -8.64
N PRO A 4 75.43 -11.16 -7.81
CA PRO A 4 74.71 -11.78 -6.69
C PRO A 4 73.41 -12.48 -7.12
N GLY A 5 72.90 -13.30 -6.21
CA GLY A 5 71.73 -14.15 -6.34
C GLY A 5 70.50 -13.45 -6.91
N ALA A 6 69.86 -14.14 -7.85
CA ALA A 6 68.52 -13.83 -8.32
C ALA A 6 67.54 -14.00 -7.15
N ALA A 7 67.20 -12.88 -6.51
CA ALA A 7 66.08 -12.81 -5.60
C ALA A 7 64.80 -13.03 -6.42
N ALA A 8 64.22 -14.22 -6.31
CA ALA A 8 62.85 -14.47 -6.73
C ALA A 8 61.94 -13.56 -5.89
N GLY A 9 61.45 -12.48 -6.52
CA GLY A 9 60.44 -11.62 -5.90
C GLY A 9 59.18 -12.42 -5.58
N PRO A 10 58.52 -12.17 -4.45
CA PRO A 10 57.27 -12.86 -4.13
C PRO A 10 56.20 -12.54 -5.18
N PRO A 11 55.33 -13.50 -5.54
CA PRO A 11 54.29 -13.26 -6.52
C PRO A 11 53.32 -12.16 -6.07
N PRO A 12 52.69 -11.41 -7.00
CA PRO A 12 51.68 -10.45 -6.66
C PRO A 12 50.52 -11.17 -5.96
N ARG A 13 50.30 -10.85 -4.70
CA ARG A 13 49.13 -11.34 -3.95
C ARG A 13 47.91 -10.70 -4.59
N SER A 14 47.23 -11.47 -5.44
CA SER A 14 45.88 -11.16 -5.90
C SER A 14 45.02 -10.93 -4.66
N ARG A 15 44.71 -9.66 -4.41
CA ARG A 15 43.77 -9.23 -3.38
C ARG A 15 42.39 -9.65 -3.89
N THR A 16 42.07 -10.93 -3.76
CA THR A 16 40.70 -11.41 -3.85
C THR A 16 39.97 -10.61 -2.80
N ALA A 17 39.21 -9.60 -3.23
CA ALA A 17 38.28 -8.89 -2.37
C ALA A 17 37.31 -9.97 -1.92
N ALA A 18 37.61 -10.58 -0.77
CA ALA A 18 36.71 -11.50 -0.10
C ALA A 18 35.41 -10.73 -0.01
N ARG A 19 34.42 -11.16 -0.81
CA ARG A 19 33.06 -10.66 -0.70
C ARG A 19 32.70 -10.96 0.75
N ARG A 20 32.77 -9.93 1.59
CA ARG A 20 32.35 -10.04 2.98
C ARG A 20 30.90 -10.43 2.88
N SER A 21 30.62 -11.68 3.21
CA SER A 21 29.27 -12.19 3.37
C SER A 21 28.58 -11.19 4.29
N GLN A 22 27.69 -10.37 3.73
CA GLN A 22 26.90 -9.45 4.53
C GLN A 22 25.90 -10.32 5.27
N GLY A 23 26.28 -10.70 6.49
CA GLY A 23 25.40 -11.40 7.40
C GLY A 23 24.26 -10.47 7.78
N PHE A 24 23.07 -11.05 7.82
CA PHE A 24 21.86 -10.37 8.22
C PHE A 24 21.96 -9.92 9.68
N THR A 25 21.86 -8.61 9.95
CA THR A 25 22.01 -8.05 11.31
C THR A 25 20.68 -7.97 12.05
N LEU A 26 20.71 -8.02 13.39
CA LEU A 26 19.52 -7.77 14.22
C LEU A 26 18.91 -6.38 13.92
N LEU A 27 19.78 -5.40 13.67
CA LEU A 27 19.35 -4.04 13.34
C LEU A 27 18.59 -3.98 12.01
N GLU A 28 19.01 -4.75 11.00
CA GLU A 28 18.26 -4.86 9.74
C GLU A 28 16.89 -5.50 9.94
N LEU A 29 16.78 -6.57 10.74
CA LEU A 29 15.46 -7.17 11.03
C LEU A 29 14.55 -6.18 11.74
N LEU A 30 15.07 -5.47 12.75
CA LEU A 30 14.32 -4.45 13.47
C LEU A 30 13.89 -3.31 12.53
N LEU A 31 14.77 -2.88 11.63
CA LEU A 31 14.44 -1.85 10.65
C LEU A 31 13.35 -2.32 9.67
N VAL A 32 13.46 -3.55 9.16
CA VAL A 32 12.44 -4.12 8.25
C VAL A 32 11.09 -4.21 8.94
N VAL A 33 11.04 -4.77 10.15
CA VAL A 33 9.78 -4.93 10.90
C VAL A 33 9.20 -3.58 11.28
N SER A 34 10.03 -2.60 11.67
CA SER A 34 9.55 -1.25 11.97
C SER A 34 8.99 -0.55 10.73
N ILE A 35 9.65 -0.63 9.58
CA ILE A 35 9.13 -0.06 8.32
C ILE A 35 7.84 -0.77 7.92
N MET A 36 7.76 -2.09 8.01
CA MET A 36 6.54 -2.86 7.73
C MET A 36 5.39 -2.46 8.66
N ALA A 37 5.66 -2.30 9.96
CA ALA A 37 4.66 -1.88 10.94
C ALA A 37 4.15 -0.46 10.66
N LEU A 38 5.06 0.48 10.39
CA LEU A 38 4.70 1.86 10.03
C LEU A 38 3.89 1.91 8.72
N ALA A 39 4.30 1.15 7.70
CA ALA A 39 3.57 1.05 6.43
C ALA A 39 2.17 0.46 6.65
N THR A 40 2.06 -0.61 7.45
CA THR A 40 0.77 -1.26 7.76
C THR A 40 -0.16 -0.34 8.54
N ALA A 41 0.36 0.38 9.54
CA ALA A 41 -0.38 1.38 10.29
C ALA A 41 -0.83 2.54 9.40
N GLY A 42 0.05 3.05 8.55
CA GLY A 42 -0.25 4.11 7.58
C GLY A 42 -1.36 3.71 6.61
N VAL A 43 -1.31 2.50 6.02
CA VAL A 43 -2.36 1.97 5.14
C VAL A 43 -3.70 1.85 5.87
N SER A 44 -3.68 1.37 7.11
CA SER A 44 -4.91 1.20 7.91
C SER A 44 -5.60 2.53 8.20
N VAL A 45 -4.83 3.56 8.55
CA VAL A 45 -5.34 4.93 8.77
C VAL A 45 -5.85 5.53 7.45
N ALA A 46 -5.08 5.38 6.37
CA ALA A 46 -5.43 5.90 5.05
C ALA A 46 -6.64 5.20 4.41
N LEU A 47 -7.01 3.98 4.80
CA LEU A 47 -8.22 3.31 4.31
C LEU A 47 -9.48 3.69 5.11
N ARG A 48 -9.32 3.98 6.41
CA ARG A 48 -10.45 4.26 7.31
C ARG A 48 -11.06 5.64 7.04
N ASP A 49 -10.23 6.64 6.78
CA ASP A 49 -10.67 8.03 6.59
C ASP A 49 -11.40 8.29 5.24
N PRO A 50 -10.96 7.74 4.09
CA PRO A 50 -11.67 7.90 2.83
C PRO A 50 -12.96 7.10 2.75
N SER A 51 -13.04 5.95 3.44
CA SER A 51 -14.22 5.09 3.36
C SER A 51 -15.40 5.66 4.15
N GLU A 52 -15.19 6.15 5.38
CA GLU A 52 -16.27 6.76 6.15
C GLU A 52 -16.80 8.05 5.50
N THR A 53 -15.90 8.94 5.06
CA THR A 53 -16.31 10.20 4.41
C THR A 53 -17.00 9.99 3.07
N GLN A 54 -16.63 8.95 2.31
CA GLN A 54 -17.29 8.60 1.05
C GLN A 54 -18.68 7.99 1.28
N LEU A 55 -18.82 7.12 2.29
CA LEU A 55 -20.11 6.50 2.63
C LEU A 55 -21.13 7.54 3.11
N GLU A 56 -20.71 8.51 3.93
CA GLU A 56 -21.59 9.58 4.41
C GLU A 56 -22.16 10.39 3.24
N ARG A 57 -21.31 10.82 2.29
CA ARG A 57 -21.74 11.55 1.10
C ARG A 57 -22.69 10.74 0.22
N GLU A 58 -22.43 9.44 0.06
CA GLU A 58 -23.31 8.60 -0.74
C GLU A 58 -24.64 8.34 -0.01
N ALA A 59 -24.64 8.25 1.32
CA ALA A 59 -25.85 8.17 2.13
C ALA A 59 -26.71 9.43 1.99
N GLU A 60 -26.10 10.62 2.07
CA GLU A 60 -26.78 11.90 1.83
C GLU A 60 -27.37 11.97 0.41
N ARG A 61 -26.59 11.56 -0.59
CA ARG A 61 -27.05 11.49 -1.99
C ARG A 61 -28.24 10.55 -2.15
N LEU A 62 -28.19 9.36 -1.56
CA LEU A 62 -29.27 8.38 -1.58
C LEU A 62 -30.52 8.90 -0.88
N ALA A 63 -30.37 9.56 0.27
CA ALA A 63 -31.48 10.16 1.01
C ALA A 63 -32.20 11.21 0.15
N ALA A 64 -31.46 12.07 -0.56
CA ALA A 64 -32.03 13.07 -1.46
C ALA A 64 -32.82 12.42 -2.62
N LEU A 65 -32.28 11.35 -3.22
CA LEU A 65 -32.96 10.62 -4.30
C LEU A 65 -34.25 9.93 -3.81
N LEU A 66 -34.22 9.34 -2.62
CA LEU A 66 -35.39 8.71 -2.00
C LEU A 66 -36.47 9.72 -1.64
N GLU A 67 -36.10 10.89 -1.11
CA GLU A 67 -37.06 11.95 -0.81
C GLU A 67 -37.69 12.52 -2.10
N GLY A 68 -36.90 12.66 -3.17
CA GLY A 68 -37.41 13.00 -4.51
C GLY A 68 -38.40 11.97 -5.05
N ALA A 69 -38.06 10.68 -4.95
CA ALA A 69 -38.95 9.58 -5.34
C ALA A 69 -40.26 9.56 -4.51
N ARG A 70 -40.17 9.86 -3.20
CA ARG A 70 -41.33 9.98 -2.30
C ARG A 70 -42.22 11.15 -2.69
N ALA A 71 -41.64 12.32 -2.98
CA ALA A 71 -42.38 13.49 -3.45
C ALA A 71 -43.09 13.20 -4.78
N GLN A 72 -42.40 12.56 -5.73
CA GLN A 72 -42.97 12.16 -7.02
C GLN A 72 -44.11 11.16 -6.86
N SER A 73 -43.96 10.14 -6.01
CA SER A 73 -45.02 9.16 -5.75
C SER A 73 -46.27 9.83 -5.18
N ARG A 74 -46.10 10.78 -4.26
CA ARG A 74 -47.22 11.57 -3.71
C ARG A 74 -47.88 12.45 -4.77
N ALA A 75 -47.11 13.08 -5.65
CA ALA A 75 -47.64 13.94 -6.70
C ALA A 75 -48.35 13.16 -7.82
N ALA A 76 -47.82 12.01 -8.22
CA ALA A 76 -48.37 11.16 -9.27
C ALA A 76 -49.46 10.20 -8.78
N GLY A 77 -49.57 9.98 -7.47
CA GLY A 77 -50.52 9.02 -6.88
C GLY A 77 -50.19 7.55 -7.15
N VAL A 78 -48.98 7.24 -7.63
CA VAL A 78 -48.53 5.88 -7.99
C VAL A 78 -47.31 5.52 -7.14
N PRO A 79 -47.21 4.29 -6.61
CA PRO A 79 -46.06 3.86 -5.81
C PRO A 79 -44.78 3.75 -6.67
N VAL A 80 -43.71 4.38 -6.20
CA VAL A 80 -42.34 4.26 -6.75
C VAL A 80 -41.58 3.19 -5.95
N ARG A 81 -40.83 2.29 -6.61
CA ARG A 81 -40.18 1.16 -5.93
C ARG A 81 -38.69 1.14 -6.19
N TRP A 82 -37.92 1.31 -5.13
CA TRP A 82 -36.48 1.10 -5.19
C TRP A 82 -36.15 -0.37 -5.44
N ARG A 83 -35.33 -0.64 -6.47
CA ARG A 83 -34.80 -1.97 -6.77
C ARG A 83 -33.26 -1.92 -6.88
N PRO A 84 -32.53 -2.71 -6.08
CA PRO A 84 -31.09 -2.83 -6.23
C PRO A 84 -30.75 -3.59 -7.51
N THR A 85 -29.66 -3.19 -8.16
CA THR A 85 -29.10 -3.82 -9.36
C THR A 85 -27.60 -4.04 -9.16
N PRO A 86 -26.95 -4.92 -9.94
CA PRO A 86 -25.49 -5.12 -9.84
C PRO A 86 -24.65 -3.86 -10.09
N ARG A 87 -25.24 -2.81 -10.67
CA ARG A 87 -24.57 -1.53 -10.98
C ARG A 87 -25.05 -0.35 -10.13
N GLY A 88 -25.94 -0.58 -9.15
CA GLY A 88 -26.53 0.48 -8.34
C GLY A 88 -28.00 0.20 -8.03
N PHE A 89 -28.90 1.08 -8.44
CA PHE A 89 -30.34 0.94 -8.19
C PHE A 89 -31.18 1.70 -9.22
N GLN A 90 -32.47 1.37 -9.25
CA GLN A 90 -33.49 2.06 -10.06
C GLN A 90 -34.78 2.24 -9.25
N PHE A 91 -35.62 3.19 -9.69
CA PHE A 91 -36.91 3.56 -9.05
C PHE A 91 -38.12 3.15 -9.88
#